data_AF-A0A1X9SQ61-F1
#
_entry.id   AF-A0A1X9SQ61-F1
#
_cell.length_a   1.000
_cell.length_b   1.000
_cell.length_c   1.000
_cell.angle_alpha   90.00
_cell.angle_beta   90.00
_cell.angle_gamma   90.00
#
_symmetry.space_group_name_H-M   'P 1'
#
loop_
_entity.id
_entity.type
_entity.pdbx_description
1 polymer ?
#
loop_
_entity_poly.entity_id
_entity_poly.type
_entity_poly.pdbx_seq_one_letter_code
_entity_poly.pdbx_strand_id
1 'polypeptide(L)'
;MVDFEAFVKYSKPGPRYTSYPTALEFSDEFSYDEYIKRLKECDKPLSLYFHLPFCRSACYFCGCNVIYTSKSDKMSRYLDYLERELEILASIVDTNRAVIQMHFGGGTPTFYSASELDRIIKAIKKHFKNFTNDAEISCEIDPRFINEDQLEVLRKHGFNRVSFGVQDFDEKVQKEIHRIQPFSITQNAVNLARKYGMLSVNTDLIYGLPYQSLESFKRTLELGVSLNPDRFAIFNYAHVPWIKKSMRKFDEATLPSPKTKLEILKYTMEFLTSNGYKMIGMDHYAKPSDELFGALKNGTLHRNFQGYTTKGGAQLIGIGLTSIGEGDDYYAQNYKDMSGYEAAIDAGKLPNFKGIMLNEEDKLRKFVIMELMANFALDIGSVESKFGIDFFNHFKDELDELGELKQFMSIDSQKIEINQTGMLLIRNIAMCFDEYMAKFKGVNNSFSKTV
;
A
#
# COMPACT_ATOMS: atom_id res chain seq x y z
N MET A 1 16.29 22.42 7.09
CA MET A 1 15.25 22.91 6.16
C MET A 1 15.21 21.96 4.98
N VAL A 2 14.01 21.61 4.49
CA VAL A 2 13.85 20.67 3.37
C VAL A 2 14.31 21.32 2.06
N ASP A 3 15.16 20.63 1.30
CA ASP A 3 15.60 21.05 -0.04
C ASP A 3 14.66 20.45 -1.10
N PHE A 4 13.74 21.28 -1.58
CA PHE A 4 12.74 20.90 -2.58
C PHE A 4 13.32 20.82 -4.01
N GLU A 5 14.42 21.52 -4.30
CA GLU A 5 15.03 21.48 -5.64
C GLU A 5 15.71 20.12 -5.89
N ALA A 6 16.27 19.52 -4.84
CA ALA A 6 16.76 18.16 -4.89
C ALA A 6 15.70 17.15 -5.38
N PHE A 7 14.43 17.36 -5.03
CA PHE A 7 13.33 16.50 -5.44
C PHE A 7 13.22 16.42 -6.97
N VAL A 8 13.33 17.56 -7.66
CA VAL A 8 13.31 17.61 -9.13
C VAL A 8 14.59 17.02 -9.72
N LYS A 9 15.74 17.40 -9.15
CA LYS A 9 17.07 16.96 -9.63
C LYS A 9 17.21 15.43 -9.62
N TYR A 10 16.72 14.77 -8.58
CA TYR A 10 16.87 13.32 -8.40
C TYR A 10 15.65 12.52 -8.88
N SER A 11 14.63 13.15 -9.47
CA SER A 11 13.47 12.45 -10.04
C SER A 11 13.90 11.53 -11.18
N LYS A 12 13.83 10.21 -10.95
CA LYS A 12 14.15 9.18 -11.95
C LYS A 12 13.15 8.03 -11.89
N PRO A 13 13.00 7.20 -12.94
CA PRO A 13 12.22 5.97 -12.84
C PRO A 13 12.80 5.08 -11.73
N GLY A 14 11.94 4.59 -10.85
CA GLY A 14 12.36 3.73 -9.75
C GLY A 14 11.19 3.04 -9.07
N PRO A 15 11.42 1.90 -8.41
CA PRO A 15 10.37 1.16 -7.73
C PRO A 15 9.81 1.93 -6.54
N ARG A 16 8.59 1.57 -6.17
CA ARG A 16 7.94 2.09 -4.94
C ARG A 16 8.42 1.39 -3.67
N TYR A 17 9.21 0.33 -3.82
CA TYR A 17 9.60 -0.59 -2.75
C TYR A 17 8.44 -0.97 -1.83
N THR A 18 7.28 -1.32 -2.40
CA THR A 18 6.21 -2.01 -1.65
C THR A 18 6.69 -3.33 -1.05
N SER A 19 7.72 -3.90 -1.67
CA SER A 19 8.50 -5.06 -1.27
C SER A 19 9.86 -4.98 -1.96
N TYR A 20 10.82 -5.71 -1.41
CA TYR A 20 12.06 -6.08 -2.08
C TYR A 20 12.26 -7.61 -1.98
N PRO A 21 12.60 -8.30 -3.09
CA PRO A 21 12.60 -7.81 -4.46
C PRO A 21 11.22 -7.36 -4.93
N THR A 22 11.17 -6.62 -6.03
CA THR A 22 9.89 -6.09 -6.54
C THR A 22 9.08 -7.20 -7.25
N ALA A 23 7.78 -6.97 -7.47
CA ALA A 23 6.91 -7.91 -8.18
C ALA A 23 7.31 -8.16 -9.66
N LEU A 24 8.28 -7.40 -10.19
CA LEU A 24 8.89 -7.65 -11.50
C LEU A 24 9.76 -8.91 -11.50
N GLU A 25 10.36 -9.27 -10.36
CA GLU A 25 11.18 -10.47 -10.23
C GLU A 25 10.36 -11.74 -9.96
N PHE A 26 9.04 -11.62 -9.77
CA PHE A 26 8.20 -12.80 -9.54
C PHE A 26 8.07 -13.61 -10.85
N SER A 27 8.33 -14.91 -10.77
CA SER A 27 8.31 -15.87 -11.86
C SER A 27 7.54 -17.15 -11.48
N ASP A 28 7.34 -18.04 -12.44
CA ASP A 28 6.78 -19.38 -12.27
C ASP A 28 7.81 -20.42 -11.76
N GLU A 29 9.08 -20.03 -11.58
CA GLU A 29 10.10 -20.86 -10.96
C GLU A 29 9.80 -21.13 -9.48
N PHE A 30 9.10 -20.20 -8.81
CA PHE A 30 8.57 -20.45 -7.47
C PHE A 30 7.38 -21.41 -7.55
N SER A 31 7.67 -22.69 -7.37
CA SER A 31 6.69 -23.76 -7.54
C SER A 31 5.54 -23.73 -6.51
N TYR A 32 4.39 -24.23 -6.93
CA TYR A 32 3.23 -24.42 -6.06
C TYR A 32 3.55 -25.25 -4.82
N ASP A 33 4.30 -26.35 -4.96
CA ASP A 33 4.61 -27.25 -3.85
C ASP A 33 5.49 -26.56 -2.80
N GLU A 34 6.46 -25.75 -3.23
CA GLU A 34 7.27 -24.93 -2.31
C GLU A 34 6.40 -23.90 -1.59
N TYR A 35 5.47 -23.23 -2.30
CA TYR A 35 4.53 -22.30 -1.67
C TYR A 35 3.68 -23.00 -0.58
N ILE A 36 3.11 -24.16 -0.89
CA ILE A 36 2.32 -24.93 0.08
C ILE A 36 3.16 -25.36 1.28
N LYS A 37 4.41 -25.79 1.05
CA LYS A 37 5.33 -26.15 2.12
C LYS A 37 5.57 -24.97 3.07
N ARG A 38 5.89 -23.78 2.54
CA ARG A 38 6.13 -22.59 3.37
C ARG A 38 4.90 -22.10 4.13
N LEU A 39 3.71 -22.25 3.54
CA LEU A 39 2.45 -21.96 4.25
C LEU A 39 2.23 -22.88 5.46
N LYS A 40 2.62 -24.16 5.36
CA LYS A 40 2.48 -25.15 6.44
C LYS A 40 3.51 -24.99 7.55
N GLU A 41 4.74 -24.62 7.19
CA GLU A 41 5.87 -24.53 8.14
C GLU A 41 5.88 -23.24 8.96
N CYS A 42 5.12 -22.21 8.54
CA CYS A 42 5.10 -20.93 9.23
C CYS A 42 4.24 -20.95 10.50
N ASP A 43 4.81 -20.51 11.61
CA ASP A 43 4.17 -20.44 12.94
C ASP A 43 3.85 -18.99 13.38
N LYS A 44 4.23 -18.00 12.58
CA LYS A 44 4.07 -16.57 12.88
C LYS A 44 2.59 -16.14 12.95
N PRO A 45 2.27 -15.05 13.65
CA PRO A 45 0.95 -14.42 13.57
C PRO A 45 0.54 -14.10 12.13
N LEU A 46 -0.76 -14.05 11.90
CA LEU A 46 -1.36 -13.83 10.60
C LEU A 46 -1.74 -12.36 10.37
N SER A 47 -1.38 -11.86 9.20
CA SER A 47 -1.96 -10.67 8.58
C SER A 47 -2.74 -11.12 7.34
N LEU A 48 -4.04 -10.84 7.28
CA LEU A 48 -4.91 -11.30 6.20
C LEU A 48 -5.26 -10.14 5.26
N TYR A 49 -4.93 -10.26 3.98
CA TYR A 49 -5.36 -9.30 2.96
C TYR A 49 -6.38 -9.95 2.03
N PHE A 50 -7.52 -9.29 1.86
CA PHE A 50 -8.57 -9.70 0.93
C PHE A 50 -8.70 -8.67 -0.18
N HIS A 51 -8.49 -9.13 -1.42
CA HIS A 51 -8.72 -8.30 -2.59
C HIS A 51 -10.16 -8.45 -3.06
N LEU A 52 -10.92 -7.36 -2.98
CA LEU A 52 -12.29 -7.24 -3.47
C LEU A 52 -12.26 -6.38 -4.74
N PRO A 53 -12.16 -6.99 -5.95
CA PRO A 53 -11.67 -6.30 -7.15
C PRO A 53 -12.69 -5.38 -7.80
N PHE A 54 -13.98 -5.43 -7.41
CA PHE A 54 -15.02 -4.78 -8.20
C PHE A 54 -15.15 -3.29 -7.91
N CYS A 55 -15.29 -2.51 -8.98
CA CYS A 55 -15.64 -1.10 -8.94
C CYS A 55 -16.85 -0.85 -9.85
N ARG A 56 -17.73 0.07 -9.42
CA ARG A 56 -18.91 0.45 -10.23
C ARG A 56 -18.53 1.12 -11.56
N SER A 57 -17.48 1.95 -11.56
CA SER A 57 -17.04 2.68 -12.75
C SER A 57 -15.52 2.92 -12.74
N ALA A 58 -14.98 3.20 -13.92
CA ALA A 58 -13.55 3.46 -14.10
C ALA A 58 -13.17 4.88 -13.72
N CYS A 59 -12.35 5.02 -12.67
CA CYS A 59 -11.63 6.27 -12.40
C CYS A 59 -10.38 6.31 -13.30
N TYR A 60 -10.21 7.38 -14.08
CA TYR A 60 -9.21 7.41 -15.15
C TYR A 60 -7.77 7.46 -14.62
N PHE A 61 -7.56 7.95 -13.40
CA PHE A 61 -6.27 7.95 -12.71
C PHE A 61 -5.87 6.59 -12.11
N CYS A 62 -6.80 5.63 -12.01
CA CYS A 62 -6.61 4.46 -11.13
C CYS A 62 -5.49 3.51 -11.62
N GLY A 63 -4.51 3.28 -10.76
CA GLY A 63 -3.44 2.30 -10.95
C GLY A 63 -3.74 0.90 -10.40
N CYS A 64 -4.83 0.73 -9.66
CA CYS A 64 -5.15 -0.52 -8.96
C CYS A 64 -5.58 -1.63 -9.93
N ASN A 65 -5.47 -2.89 -9.50
CA ASN A 65 -6.10 -4.00 -10.22
C ASN A 65 -7.58 -4.04 -9.83
N VAL A 66 -8.47 -3.84 -10.80
CA VAL A 66 -9.91 -3.71 -10.57
C VAL A 66 -10.69 -4.30 -11.74
N ILE A 67 -11.89 -4.76 -11.45
CA ILE A 67 -12.87 -5.24 -12.43
C ILE A 67 -14.06 -4.28 -12.42
N TYR A 68 -14.29 -3.60 -13.54
CA TYR A 68 -15.46 -2.74 -13.69
C TYR A 68 -16.68 -3.58 -14.05
N THR A 69 -17.74 -3.48 -13.23
CA THR A 69 -19.00 -4.15 -13.54
C THR A 69 -20.20 -3.43 -12.94
N SER A 70 -21.33 -3.57 -13.61
CA SER A 70 -22.66 -3.22 -13.09
C SER A 70 -23.49 -4.45 -12.74
N LYS A 71 -22.96 -5.67 -12.91
CA LYS A 71 -23.71 -6.91 -12.74
C LYS A 71 -23.38 -7.55 -11.38
N SER A 72 -24.41 -7.72 -10.54
CA SER A 72 -24.27 -8.32 -9.20
C SER A 72 -23.96 -9.82 -9.21
N ASP A 73 -24.37 -10.54 -10.27
CA ASP A 73 -24.08 -11.97 -10.44
C ASP A 73 -22.58 -12.27 -10.44
N LYS A 74 -21.76 -11.40 -11.05
CA LYS A 74 -20.29 -11.51 -11.05
C LYS A 74 -19.69 -11.36 -9.66
N MET A 75 -20.25 -10.45 -8.86
CA MET A 75 -19.81 -10.20 -7.49
C MET A 75 -20.14 -11.38 -6.59
N SER A 76 -21.38 -11.88 -6.68
CA SER A 76 -21.81 -13.08 -5.94
C SER A 76 -20.97 -14.30 -6.32
N ARG A 77 -20.73 -14.54 -7.61
CA ARG A 77 -19.86 -15.63 -8.09
C ARG A 77 -18.46 -15.52 -7.51
N TYR A 78 -17.88 -14.32 -7.46
CA TYR A 78 -16.56 -14.14 -6.87
C TYR A 78 -16.55 -14.48 -5.38
N LEU A 79 -17.59 -14.12 -4.62
CA LEU A 79 -17.70 -14.53 -3.21
C LEU A 79 -17.78 -16.05 -3.06
N ASP A 80 -18.50 -16.75 -3.95
CA ASP A 80 -18.55 -18.22 -3.95
C ASP A 80 -17.14 -18.84 -4.13
N TYR A 81 -16.34 -18.29 -5.05
CA TYR A 81 -14.95 -18.72 -5.24
C TYR A 81 -14.04 -18.33 -4.07
N LEU A 82 -14.23 -17.15 -3.49
CA LEU A 82 -13.46 -16.67 -2.33
C LEU A 82 -13.70 -17.54 -1.09
N GLU A 83 -14.94 -17.98 -0.86
CA GLU A 83 -15.29 -18.95 0.18
C GLU A 83 -14.60 -20.30 -0.04
N ARG A 84 -14.54 -20.79 -1.29
CA ARG A 84 -13.81 -22.02 -1.63
C ARG A 84 -12.30 -21.87 -1.49
N GLU A 85 -11.72 -20.72 -1.85
CA GLU A 85 -10.31 -20.41 -1.58
C GLU A 85 -10.01 -20.48 -0.09
N LEU A 86 -10.88 -19.91 0.76
CA LEU A 86 -10.77 -19.98 2.22
C LEU A 86 -10.81 -21.43 2.74
N GLU A 87 -11.65 -22.29 2.17
CA GLU A 87 -11.72 -23.71 2.53
C GLU A 87 -10.43 -24.46 2.19
N ILE A 88 -9.90 -24.25 0.98
CA ILE A 88 -8.61 -24.82 0.55
C ILE A 88 -7.49 -24.31 1.46
N LEU A 89 -7.42 -23.00 1.69
CA LEU A 89 -6.41 -22.37 2.54
C LEU A 89 -6.44 -22.92 3.97
N ALA A 90 -7.63 -23.09 4.55
CA ALA A 90 -7.80 -23.62 5.90
C ALA A 90 -7.37 -25.09 6.04
N SER A 91 -7.26 -25.84 4.94
CA SER A 91 -6.70 -27.20 4.94
C SER A 91 -5.17 -27.23 4.91
N ILE A 92 -4.53 -26.09 4.62
CA ILE A 92 -3.09 -25.95 4.43
C ILE A 92 -2.45 -25.19 5.59
N VAL A 93 -3.06 -24.08 5.99
CA VAL A 93 -2.54 -23.17 7.01
C VAL A 93 -3.12 -23.51 8.38
N ASP A 94 -2.31 -23.47 9.44
CA ASP A 94 -2.84 -23.46 10.81
C ASP A 94 -3.63 -22.16 11.06
N THR A 95 -4.97 -22.27 11.02
CA THR A 95 -5.89 -21.15 11.22
C THR A 95 -6.15 -20.84 12.69
N ASN A 96 -5.53 -21.56 13.63
CA ASN A 96 -5.55 -21.24 15.05
C ASN A 96 -4.50 -20.19 15.43
N ARG A 97 -3.53 -19.89 14.54
CA ARG A 97 -2.56 -18.81 14.72
C ARG A 97 -3.27 -17.47 14.95
N ALA A 98 -2.65 -16.62 15.77
CA ALA A 98 -3.20 -15.32 16.11
C ALA A 98 -3.33 -14.45 14.85
N VAL A 99 -4.55 -13.98 14.55
CA VAL A 99 -4.80 -12.98 13.51
C VAL A 99 -4.71 -11.60 14.13
N ILE A 100 -3.63 -10.89 13.80
CA ILE A 100 -3.34 -9.56 14.36
C ILE A 100 -3.69 -8.42 13.40
N GLN A 101 -3.92 -8.74 12.12
CA GLN A 101 -4.30 -7.75 11.11
C GLN A 101 -5.23 -8.39 10.06
N MET A 102 -6.25 -7.66 9.63
CA MET A 102 -7.06 -7.98 8.46
C MET A 102 -7.37 -6.70 7.67
N HIS A 103 -7.25 -6.77 6.36
CA HIS A 103 -7.50 -5.64 5.48
C HIS A 103 -8.33 -6.02 4.26
N PHE A 104 -9.44 -5.31 4.06
CA PHE A 104 -10.21 -5.33 2.82
C PHE A 104 -9.75 -4.18 1.94
N GLY A 105 -9.19 -4.52 0.77
CA GLY A 105 -8.78 -3.52 -0.22
C GLY A 105 -9.07 -3.97 -1.66
N GLY A 106 -8.44 -3.31 -2.62
CA GLY A 106 -8.43 -3.74 -4.02
C GLY A 106 -9.15 -2.78 -4.96
N GLY A 107 -10.37 -3.13 -5.36
CA GLY A 107 -11.24 -2.23 -6.10
C GLY A 107 -12.02 -1.35 -5.15
N THR A 108 -13.21 -1.80 -4.77
CA THR A 108 -14.03 -1.10 -3.79
C THR A 108 -14.75 -2.12 -2.93
N PRO A 109 -14.19 -2.50 -1.76
CA PRO A 109 -14.86 -3.38 -0.80
C PRO A 109 -16.32 -2.98 -0.54
N THR A 110 -16.58 -1.68 -0.39
CA THR A 110 -17.91 -1.14 -0.12
C THR A 110 -18.81 -1.01 -1.37
N PHE A 111 -18.43 -1.62 -2.50
CA PHE A 111 -19.35 -1.84 -3.61
C PHE A 111 -20.25 -3.05 -3.34
N TYR A 112 -19.79 -4.02 -2.54
CA TYR A 112 -20.60 -5.12 -2.05
C TYR A 112 -21.65 -4.62 -1.06
N SER A 113 -22.85 -5.17 -1.13
CA SER A 113 -23.94 -4.87 -0.20
C SER A 113 -23.61 -5.30 1.23
N ALA A 114 -24.37 -4.79 2.21
CA ALA A 114 -24.19 -5.15 3.61
C ALA A 114 -24.32 -6.68 3.86
N SER A 115 -25.25 -7.35 3.18
CA SER A 115 -25.43 -8.81 3.28
C SER A 115 -24.26 -9.59 2.67
N GLU A 116 -23.71 -9.13 1.55
CA GLU A 116 -22.53 -9.73 0.92
C GLU A 116 -21.28 -9.55 1.78
N LEU A 117 -21.10 -8.37 2.39
CA LEU A 117 -20.03 -8.13 3.36
C LEU A 117 -20.17 -9.03 4.60
N ASP A 118 -21.38 -9.12 5.17
CA ASP A 118 -21.64 -9.99 6.33
C ASP A 118 -21.38 -11.46 5.98
N ARG A 119 -21.78 -11.91 4.79
CA ARG A 119 -21.52 -13.25 4.26
C ARG A 119 -20.02 -13.55 4.24
N ILE A 120 -19.21 -12.75 3.56
CA ILE A 120 -17.77 -13.04 3.43
C ILE A 120 -17.05 -12.92 4.77
N ILE A 121 -17.40 -11.95 5.62
CA ILE A 121 -16.74 -11.81 6.93
C ILE A 121 -17.05 -13.01 7.83
N LYS A 122 -18.29 -13.53 7.80
CA LYS A 122 -18.64 -14.77 8.51
C LYS A 122 -17.87 -15.97 7.97
N ALA A 123 -17.70 -16.09 6.65
CA ALA A 123 -16.90 -17.15 6.06
C ALA A 123 -15.43 -17.08 6.52
N ILE A 124 -14.83 -15.88 6.53
CA ILE A 124 -13.47 -15.67 7.05
C ILE A 124 -13.38 -16.12 8.51
N LYS A 125 -14.28 -15.63 9.36
CA LYS A 125 -14.27 -15.94 10.81
C LYS A 125 -14.65 -17.38 11.14
N LYS A 126 -15.32 -18.10 10.23
CA LYS A 126 -15.56 -19.55 10.35
C LYS A 126 -14.25 -20.32 10.35
N HIS A 127 -13.29 -19.91 9.52
CA HIS A 127 -11.99 -20.58 9.38
C HIS A 127 -10.92 -19.98 10.31
N PHE A 128 -10.81 -18.66 10.37
CA PHE A 128 -9.87 -17.93 11.21
C PHE A 128 -10.57 -17.41 12.47
N LYS A 129 -10.44 -18.12 13.58
CA LYS A 129 -11.20 -17.80 14.80
C LYS A 129 -10.42 -16.95 15.80
N ASN A 130 -9.09 -17.02 15.77
CA ASN A 130 -8.22 -16.43 16.78
C ASN A 130 -7.81 -14.99 16.44
N PHE A 131 -8.77 -14.08 16.27
CA PHE A 131 -8.48 -12.65 16.17
C PHE A 131 -8.07 -12.10 17.54
N THR A 132 -6.94 -11.41 17.62
CA THR A 132 -6.51 -10.79 18.89
C THR A 132 -7.42 -9.60 19.24
N ASN A 133 -7.51 -9.27 20.53
CA ASN A 133 -8.36 -8.17 21.00
C ASN A 133 -7.93 -6.81 20.43
N ASP A 134 -6.64 -6.67 20.10
CA ASP A 134 -6.02 -5.48 19.52
C ASP A 134 -5.80 -5.61 18.01
N ALA A 135 -6.44 -6.58 17.34
CA ALA A 135 -6.28 -6.80 15.91
C ALA A 135 -6.70 -5.56 15.11
N GLU A 136 -5.85 -5.18 14.16
CA GLU A 136 -6.15 -4.09 13.23
C GLU A 136 -7.03 -4.63 12.09
N ILE A 137 -8.31 -4.27 12.09
CA ILE A 137 -9.27 -4.73 11.08
C ILE A 137 -9.76 -3.53 10.27
N SER A 138 -9.40 -3.49 9.00
CA SER A 138 -9.46 -2.30 8.16
C SER A 138 -10.16 -2.51 6.82
N CYS A 139 -10.78 -1.46 6.30
CA CYS A 139 -11.52 -1.48 5.02
C CYS A 139 -11.26 -0.20 4.21
N GLU A 140 -10.94 -0.35 2.93
CA GLU A 140 -10.96 0.75 1.96
C GLU A 140 -12.40 1.07 1.53
N ILE A 141 -12.75 2.36 1.48
CA ILE A 141 -14.10 2.86 1.25
C ILE A 141 -14.11 3.86 0.09
N ASP A 142 -15.00 3.63 -0.86
CA ASP A 142 -15.47 4.69 -1.76
C ASP A 142 -16.65 5.43 -1.11
N PRO A 143 -16.48 6.71 -0.74
CA PRO A 143 -17.52 7.44 0.00
C PRO A 143 -18.79 7.68 -0.82
N ARG A 144 -18.77 7.47 -2.15
CA ARG A 144 -19.96 7.60 -3.00
C ARG A 144 -21.00 6.49 -2.77
N PHE A 145 -20.58 5.36 -2.20
CA PHE A 145 -21.41 4.14 -2.16
C PHE A 145 -21.61 3.57 -0.75
N ILE A 146 -20.85 4.03 0.24
CA ILE A 146 -21.01 3.56 1.62
C ILE A 146 -22.36 4.02 2.21
N ASN A 147 -23.02 3.13 2.92
CA ASN A 147 -24.26 3.41 3.67
C ASN A 147 -24.20 2.90 5.11
N GLU A 148 -25.30 3.13 5.84
CA GLU A 148 -25.43 2.83 7.26
C GLU A 148 -25.37 1.32 7.54
N ASP A 149 -26.11 0.51 6.78
CA ASP A 149 -26.14 -0.95 6.93
C ASP A 149 -24.76 -1.59 6.74
N GLN A 150 -23.98 -1.11 5.75
CA GLN A 150 -22.63 -1.60 5.52
C GLN A 150 -21.69 -1.27 6.69
N LEU A 151 -21.77 -0.05 7.24
CA LEU A 151 -20.95 0.34 8.40
C LEU A 151 -21.35 -0.42 9.65
N GLU A 152 -22.65 -0.67 9.87
CA GLU A 152 -23.13 -1.51 10.95
C GLU A 152 -22.53 -2.92 10.86
N VAL A 153 -22.57 -3.55 9.69
CA VAL A 153 -21.98 -4.87 9.45
C VAL A 153 -20.48 -4.86 9.72
N LEU A 154 -19.74 -3.89 9.18
CA LEU A 154 -18.30 -3.79 9.40
C LEU A 154 -17.97 -3.67 10.90
N ARG A 155 -18.65 -2.77 11.62
CA ARG A 155 -18.42 -2.58 13.06
C ARG A 155 -18.80 -3.79 13.89
N LYS A 156 -19.94 -4.42 13.59
CA LYS A 156 -20.39 -5.66 14.23
C LYS A 156 -19.33 -6.75 14.15
N HIS A 157 -18.56 -6.78 13.05
CA HIS A 157 -17.47 -7.74 12.86
C HIS A 157 -16.09 -7.23 13.31
N GLY A 158 -16.01 -6.11 14.02
CA GLY A 158 -14.78 -5.64 14.66
C GLY A 158 -13.89 -4.77 13.78
N PHE A 159 -14.33 -4.35 12.59
CA PHE A 159 -13.60 -3.35 11.80
C PHE A 159 -13.44 -2.07 12.62
N ASN A 160 -12.22 -1.58 12.76
CA ASN A 160 -11.88 -0.45 13.63
C ASN A 160 -11.11 0.65 12.88
N ARG A 161 -10.73 0.42 11.62
CA ARG A 161 -10.03 1.39 10.76
C ARG A 161 -10.65 1.47 9.36
N VAL A 162 -10.67 2.66 8.77
CA VAL A 162 -11.18 2.88 7.40
C VAL A 162 -10.28 3.84 6.62
N SER A 163 -10.17 3.61 5.31
CA SER A 163 -9.49 4.52 4.38
C SER A 163 -10.46 5.04 3.34
N PHE A 164 -10.65 6.35 3.23
CA PHE A 164 -11.53 6.95 2.25
C PHE A 164 -10.76 7.41 1.01
N GLY A 165 -11.12 6.84 -0.14
CA GLY A 165 -10.63 7.30 -1.44
C GLY A 165 -11.26 8.65 -1.83
N VAL A 166 -10.62 9.77 -1.53
CA VAL A 166 -11.15 11.12 -1.83
C VAL A 166 -10.57 11.70 -3.11
N GLN A 167 -9.24 11.64 -3.23
CA GLN A 167 -8.44 12.05 -4.37
C GLN A 167 -8.36 13.56 -4.55
N ASP A 168 -9.49 14.23 -4.79
CA ASP A 168 -9.62 15.68 -4.95
C ASP A 168 -11.07 16.14 -4.70
N PHE A 169 -11.26 17.38 -4.24
CA PHE A 169 -12.58 18.02 -4.09
C PHE A 169 -12.90 19.01 -5.22
N ASP A 170 -11.94 19.37 -6.07
CA ASP A 170 -12.18 20.28 -7.19
C ASP A 170 -13.04 19.60 -8.27
N GLU A 171 -14.21 20.19 -8.56
CA GLU A 171 -15.20 19.62 -9.46
C GLU A 171 -14.66 19.39 -10.88
N LYS A 172 -13.76 20.28 -11.35
CA LYS A 172 -13.17 20.16 -12.69
C LYS A 172 -12.25 18.95 -12.76
N VAL A 173 -11.41 18.76 -11.74
CA VAL A 173 -10.55 17.58 -11.59
C VAL A 173 -11.40 16.31 -11.52
N GLN A 174 -12.45 16.31 -10.69
CA GLN A 174 -13.35 15.16 -10.53
C GLN A 174 -14.05 14.74 -11.83
N LYS A 175 -14.52 15.70 -12.63
CA LYS A 175 -15.11 15.43 -13.95
C LYS A 175 -14.09 14.79 -14.89
N GLU A 176 -12.90 15.37 -14.98
CA GLU A 176 -11.85 14.92 -15.90
C GLU A 176 -11.38 13.49 -15.58
N ILE A 177 -11.25 13.17 -14.29
CA ILE A 177 -10.82 11.83 -13.86
C ILE A 177 -11.98 10.83 -13.71
N HIS A 178 -13.20 11.23 -14.07
CA HIS A 178 -14.42 10.43 -14.00
C HIS A 178 -14.73 9.89 -12.58
N ARG A 179 -14.64 10.79 -11.58
CA ARG A 179 -14.91 10.52 -10.17
C ARG A 179 -15.67 11.69 -9.52
N ILE A 180 -16.90 11.94 -9.96
CA ILE A 180 -17.76 12.98 -9.35
C ILE A 180 -18.12 12.56 -7.91
N GLN A 181 -17.71 13.38 -6.95
CA GLN A 181 -17.85 13.15 -5.51
C GLN A 181 -17.78 14.51 -4.77
N PRO A 182 -18.86 15.31 -4.76
CA PRO A 182 -18.86 16.56 -4.02
C PRO A 182 -18.46 16.38 -2.55
N PHE A 183 -17.88 17.43 -1.96
CA PHE A 183 -17.39 17.40 -0.57
C PHE A 183 -18.43 16.86 0.43
N SER A 184 -19.70 17.25 0.28
CA SER A 184 -20.80 16.82 1.15
C SER A 184 -20.99 15.30 1.20
N ILE A 185 -20.79 14.60 0.08
CA ILE A 185 -20.86 13.12 0.05
C ILE A 185 -19.78 12.53 0.95
N THR A 186 -18.56 13.03 0.85
CA THR A 186 -17.42 12.58 1.64
C THR A 186 -17.61 12.91 3.12
N GLN A 187 -18.06 14.13 3.41
CA GLN A 187 -18.32 14.56 4.79
C GLN A 187 -19.40 13.69 5.45
N ASN A 188 -20.47 13.36 4.75
CA ASN A 188 -21.51 12.46 5.24
C ASN A 188 -20.96 11.06 5.53
N ALA A 189 -20.15 10.49 4.62
CA ALA A 189 -19.54 9.18 4.79
C ALA A 189 -18.59 9.13 6.01
N VAL A 190 -17.75 10.15 6.18
CA VAL A 190 -16.84 10.26 7.34
C VAL A 190 -17.62 10.41 8.64
N ASN A 191 -18.65 11.26 8.66
CA ASN A 191 -19.51 11.45 9.83
C ASN A 191 -20.22 10.14 10.22
N LEU A 192 -20.68 9.39 9.22
CA LEU A 192 -21.32 8.09 9.43
C LEU A 192 -20.32 7.07 10.00
N ALA A 193 -19.11 6.98 9.46
CA ALA A 193 -18.07 6.10 10.00
C ALA A 193 -17.74 6.42 11.47
N ARG A 194 -17.69 7.72 11.83
CA ARG A 194 -17.51 8.15 13.23
C ARG A 194 -18.69 7.83 14.13
N LYS A 195 -19.93 8.04 13.65
CA LYS A 195 -21.16 7.67 14.37
C LYS A 195 -21.13 6.19 14.76
N TYR A 196 -20.60 5.35 13.88
CA TYR A 196 -20.47 3.91 14.07
C TYR A 196 -19.21 3.51 14.87
N GLY A 197 -18.34 4.46 15.24
CA GLY A 197 -17.19 4.23 16.11
C GLY A 197 -15.95 3.70 15.41
N MET A 198 -15.77 3.98 14.11
CA MET A 198 -14.48 3.77 13.45
C MET A 198 -13.42 4.70 14.08
N LEU A 199 -12.30 4.14 14.53
CA LEU A 199 -11.31 4.84 15.36
C LEU A 199 -10.22 5.55 14.56
N SER A 200 -9.74 4.90 13.49
CA SER A 200 -8.67 5.44 12.63
C SER A 200 -9.24 5.70 11.23
N VAL A 201 -9.53 6.98 10.95
CA VAL A 201 -10.00 7.42 9.64
C VAL A 201 -8.81 7.97 8.84
N ASN A 202 -8.47 7.30 7.75
CA ASN A 202 -7.52 7.80 6.75
C ASN A 202 -8.26 8.45 5.56
N THR A 203 -7.67 9.49 5.00
CA THR A 203 -8.13 10.12 3.75
C THR A 203 -7.03 10.05 2.70
N ASP A 204 -7.35 9.47 1.55
CA ASP A 204 -6.45 9.40 0.39
C ASP A 204 -6.67 10.62 -0.52
N LEU A 205 -5.62 11.37 -0.79
CA LEU A 205 -5.57 12.46 -1.77
C LEU A 205 -4.52 12.19 -2.82
N ILE A 206 -4.66 12.79 -4.01
CA ILE A 206 -3.68 12.65 -5.09
C ILE A 206 -3.32 14.04 -5.62
N TYR A 207 -2.05 14.38 -5.63
CA TYR A 207 -1.54 15.54 -6.34
C TYR A 207 -0.89 15.14 -7.67
N GLY A 208 -0.93 16.01 -8.67
CA GLY A 208 -0.50 15.72 -10.04
C GLY A 208 -1.63 15.30 -10.99
N LEU A 209 -2.90 15.40 -10.60
CA LEU A 209 -4.05 15.09 -11.46
C LEU A 209 -4.32 16.20 -12.50
N PRO A 210 -5.03 15.89 -13.61
CA PRO A 210 -5.47 16.86 -14.60
C PRO A 210 -6.10 18.12 -14.02
N TYR A 211 -5.76 19.29 -14.58
CA TYR A 211 -6.24 20.61 -14.18
C TYR A 211 -5.90 21.08 -12.75
N GLN A 212 -5.15 20.30 -11.97
CA GLN A 212 -4.71 20.77 -10.67
C GLN A 212 -3.76 21.96 -10.80
N SER A 213 -3.94 22.92 -9.89
CA SER A 213 -3.07 24.06 -9.65
C SER A 213 -2.73 24.09 -8.16
N LEU A 214 -1.76 24.92 -7.77
CA LEU A 214 -1.53 25.18 -6.35
C LEU A 214 -2.83 25.62 -5.66
N GLU A 215 -3.51 26.63 -6.19
CA GLU A 215 -4.71 27.21 -5.56
C GLU A 215 -5.89 26.23 -5.47
N SER A 216 -6.10 25.38 -6.48
CA SER A 216 -7.13 24.34 -6.38
C SER A 216 -6.78 23.32 -5.31
N PHE A 217 -5.52 22.91 -5.23
CA PHE A 217 -5.11 21.91 -4.23
C PHE A 217 -5.09 22.48 -2.81
N LYS A 218 -4.83 23.78 -2.61
CA LYS A 218 -5.02 24.46 -1.30
C LYS A 218 -6.44 24.26 -0.79
N ARG A 219 -7.45 24.55 -1.62
CA ARG A 219 -8.87 24.33 -1.27
C ARG A 219 -9.17 22.88 -0.94
N THR A 220 -8.59 21.94 -1.69
CA THR A 220 -8.73 20.51 -1.43
C THR A 220 -8.14 20.11 -0.08
N LEU A 221 -6.99 20.67 0.32
CA LEU A 221 -6.40 20.44 1.64
C LEU A 221 -7.24 21.07 2.77
N GLU A 222 -7.74 22.29 2.58
CA GLU A 222 -8.63 22.95 3.55
C GLU A 222 -9.88 22.11 3.82
N LEU A 223 -10.53 21.65 2.75
CA LEU A 223 -11.67 20.73 2.86
C LEU A 223 -11.27 19.39 3.49
N GLY A 224 -10.14 18.80 3.09
CA GLY A 224 -9.63 17.56 3.66
C GLY A 224 -9.38 17.66 5.18
N VAL A 225 -8.74 18.73 5.64
CA VAL A 225 -8.50 18.99 7.07
C VAL A 225 -9.79 19.26 7.81
N SER A 226 -10.77 19.93 7.19
CA SER A 226 -12.09 20.14 7.80
C SER A 226 -12.86 18.85 8.08
N LEU A 227 -12.52 17.74 7.38
CA LEU A 227 -13.04 16.40 7.73
C LEU A 227 -12.44 15.87 9.04
N ASN A 228 -11.36 16.45 9.56
CA ASN A 228 -10.63 16.05 10.76
C ASN A 228 -10.16 14.57 10.78
N PRO A 229 -9.63 14.00 9.68
CA PRO A 229 -9.18 12.61 9.67
C PRO A 229 -8.02 12.40 10.64
N ASP A 230 -7.71 11.15 10.96
CA ASP A 230 -6.58 10.81 11.83
C ASP A 230 -5.29 10.69 11.02
N ARG A 231 -5.43 10.28 9.75
CA ARG A 231 -4.33 10.11 8.80
C ARG A 231 -4.67 10.72 7.43
N PHE A 232 -3.64 11.13 6.72
CA PHE A 232 -3.69 11.40 5.29
C PHE A 232 -2.66 10.55 4.57
N ALA A 233 -3.03 10.01 3.42
CA ALA A 233 -2.09 9.52 2.42
C ALA A 233 -2.23 10.39 1.17
N ILE A 234 -1.19 11.15 0.84
CA ILE A 234 -1.23 12.15 -0.24
C ILE A 234 -0.27 11.73 -1.34
N PHE A 235 -0.79 10.94 -2.27
CA PHE A 235 -0.01 10.28 -3.29
C PHE A 235 0.37 11.24 -4.43
N ASN A 236 1.58 11.07 -4.93
CA ASN A 236 1.95 11.59 -6.23
C ASN A 236 1.24 10.79 -7.34
N TYR A 237 0.60 11.46 -8.28
CA TYR A 237 -0.03 10.81 -9.42
C TYR A 237 1.03 10.12 -10.29
N ALA A 238 0.94 8.79 -10.35
CA ALA A 238 1.77 7.98 -11.24
C ALA A 238 1.02 7.72 -12.55
N HIS A 239 1.39 8.47 -13.58
CA HIS A 239 0.84 8.31 -14.92
C HIS A 239 1.55 7.18 -15.67
N VAL A 240 0.85 6.05 -15.87
CA VAL A 240 1.39 4.83 -16.50
C VAL A 240 0.45 4.29 -17.61
N PRO A 241 0.12 5.07 -18.65
CA PRO A 241 -0.89 4.72 -19.66
C PRO A 241 -0.52 3.52 -20.54
N TRP A 242 0.72 3.02 -20.46
CA TRP A 242 1.14 1.76 -21.09
C TRP A 242 0.65 0.52 -20.32
N ILE A 243 0.48 0.63 -19.00
CA ILE A 243 -0.09 -0.44 -18.16
C ILE A 243 -1.60 -0.22 -18.01
N LYS A 244 -2.03 1.02 -17.77
CA LYS A 244 -3.41 1.37 -17.44
C LYS A 244 -4.02 2.23 -18.54
N LYS A 245 -4.62 1.56 -19.53
CA LYS A 245 -5.22 2.22 -20.71
C LYS A 245 -6.28 3.27 -20.36
N SER A 246 -6.94 3.16 -19.21
CA SER A 246 -7.91 4.17 -18.73
C SER A 246 -7.29 5.54 -18.50
N MET A 247 -5.98 5.62 -18.25
CA MET A 247 -5.27 6.90 -18.07
C MET A 247 -5.15 7.71 -19.37
N ARG A 248 -5.47 7.13 -20.53
CA ARG A 248 -5.53 7.84 -21.82
C ARG A 248 -6.88 8.53 -22.08
N LYS A 249 -7.81 8.46 -21.12
CA LYS A 249 -9.18 8.98 -21.27
C LYS A 249 -9.34 10.46 -20.91
N PHE A 250 -8.25 11.12 -20.56
CA PHE A 250 -8.17 12.57 -20.38
C PHE A 250 -6.97 13.10 -21.18
N ASP A 251 -6.96 14.40 -21.46
CA ASP A 251 -5.86 15.03 -22.19
C ASP A 251 -4.61 15.16 -21.30
N GLU A 252 -3.51 14.51 -21.68
CA GLU A 252 -2.25 14.54 -20.92
C GLU A 252 -1.65 15.95 -20.82
N ALA A 253 -1.97 16.87 -21.75
CA ALA A 253 -1.53 18.26 -21.68
C ALA A 253 -2.14 19.05 -20.50
N THR A 254 -3.18 18.50 -19.88
CA THR A 254 -3.83 19.09 -18.70
C THR A 254 -3.14 18.73 -17.38
N LEU A 255 -2.15 17.82 -17.42
CA LEU A 255 -1.37 17.47 -16.24
C LEU A 255 -0.52 18.66 -15.77
N PRO A 256 -0.41 18.90 -14.46
CA PRO A 256 0.40 19.99 -13.93
C PRO A 256 1.87 19.77 -14.26
N SER A 257 2.56 20.88 -14.51
CA SER A 257 4.01 20.88 -14.72
C SER A 257 4.76 20.35 -13.48
N PRO A 258 6.00 19.83 -13.61
CA PRO A 258 6.82 19.43 -12.47
C PRO A 258 6.98 20.53 -11.42
N LYS A 259 7.09 21.80 -11.86
CA LYS A 259 7.15 22.96 -10.97
C LYS A 259 5.87 23.09 -10.12
N THR A 260 4.70 23.01 -10.75
CA THR A 260 3.40 23.08 -10.05
C THR A 260 3.23 21.93 -9.06
N LYS A 261 3.64 20.72 -9.43
CA LYS A 261 3.61 19.56 -8.51
C LYS A 261 4.50 19.79 -7.27
N LEU A 262 5.67 20.41 -7.46
CA LEU A 262 6.57 20.74 -6.36
C LEU A 262 5.98 21.83 -5.45
N GLU A 263 5.38 22.87 -6.03
CA GLU A 263 4.67 23.92 -5.28
C GLU A 263 3.54 23.32 -4.42
N ILE A 264 2.75 22.39 -4.99
CA ILE A 264 1.71 21.67 -4.27
C ILE A 264 2.30 20.85 -3.12
N LEU A 265 3.37 20.08 -3.37
CA LEU A 265 4.00 19.25 -2.33
C LEU A 265 4.53 20.10 -1.17
N LYS A 266 5.27 21.18 -1.47
CA LYS A 266 5.80 22.10 -0.47
C LYS A 266 4.69 22.68 0.38
N TYR A 267 3.64 23.22 -0.25
CA TYR A 267 2.50 23.77 0.46
C TYR A 267 1.79 22.72 1.31
N THR A 268 1.62 21.50 0.78
CA THR A 268 0.99 20.38 1.50
C THR A 268 1.70 20.09 2.82
N MET A 269 3.03 19.99 2.78
CA MET A 269 3.84 19.73 3.98
C MET A 269 3.69 20.85 5.01
N GLU A 270 3.82 22.12 4.59
CA GLU A 270 3.69 23.29 5.46
C GLU A 270 2.29 23.43 6.04
N PHE A 271 1.26 23.24 5.21
CA PHE A 271 -0.15 23.33 5.59
C PHE A 271 -0.55 22.25 6.59
N LEU A 272 -0.24 20.98 6.32
CA LEU A 272 -0.57 19.88 7.23
C LEU A 272 0.16 20.00 8.57
N THR A 273 1.43 20.40 8.54
CA THR A 273 2.21 20.67 9.76
C THR A 273 1.55 21.76 10.60
N SER A 274 1.14 22.86 9.96
CA SER A 274 0.47 23.98 10.62
C SER A 274 -0.93 23.62 11.15
N ASN A 275 -1.54 22.57 10.59
CA ASN A 275 -2.85 22.05 11.01
C ASN A 275 -2.75 20.80 11.91
N GLY A 276 -1.59 20.57 12.54
CA GLY A 276 -1.43 19.56 13.59
C GLY A 276 -1.22 18.13 13.10
N TYR A 277 -0.85 17.93 11.84
CA TYR A 277 -0.42 16.64 11.31
C TYR A 277 1.11 16.61 11.19
N LYS A 278 1.71 15.46 11.38
CA LYS A 278 3.14 15.24 11.17
C LYS A 278 3.34 14.22 10.07
N MET A 279 4.42 14.37 9.31
CA MET A 279 4.82 13.38 8.32
C MET A 279 5.30 12.12 9.04
N ILE A 280 4.71 10.97 8.70
CA ILE A 280 5.24 9.66 9.08
C ILE A 280 6.41 9.31 8.15
N GLY A 281 6.20 9.49 6.86
CA GLY A 281 7.18 9.14 5.85
C GLY A 281 6.61 9.19 4.45
N MET A 282 7.41 9.61 3.47
CA MET A 282 7.00 9.77 2.07
C MET A 282 5.73 10.63 1.92
N ASP A 283 4.60 9.98 1.68
CA ASP A 283 3.28 10.54 1.38
C ASP A 283 2.29 10.41 2.55
N HIS A 284 2.69 9.85 3.68
CA HIS A 284 1.81 9.60 4.83
C HIS A 284 1.99 10.64 5.93
N TYR A 285 0.86 11.14 6.44
CA TYR A 285 0.75 12.06 7.55
C TYR A 285 -0.24 11.55 8.58
N ALA A 286 0.00 11.83 9.86
CA ALA A 286 -0.89 11.43 10.94
C ALA A 286 -0.89 12.47 12.06
N LYS A 287 -1.91 12.44 12.92
CA LYS A 287 -1.90 13.20 14.18
C LYS A 287 -0.76 12.71 15.09
N PRO A 288 -0.12 13.58 15.90
CA PRO A 288 1.02 13.20 16.74
C PRO A 288 0.77 12.08 17.76
N SER A 289 -0.49 11.84 18.13
CA SER A 289 -0.90 10.76 19.05
C SER A 289 -1.04 9.40 18.36
N ASP A 290 -0.84 9.34 17.05
CA ASP A 290 -0.98 8.11 16.28
C ASP A 290 0.13 7.09 16.62
N GLU A 291 -0.26 5.82 16.73
CA GLU A 291 0.62 4.69 17.06
C GLU A 291 1.85 4.58 16.15
N LEU A 292 1.75 5.01 14.89
CA LEU A 292 2.85 4.94 13.93
C LEU A 292 4.05 5.80 14.35
N PHE A 293 3.83 6.90 15.07
CA PHE A 293 4.94 7.70 15.63
C PHE A 293 5.66 6.98 16.78
N GLY A 294 4.92 6.21 17.58
CA GLY A 294 5.50 5.36 18.62
C GLY A 294 6.38 4.29 18.00
N ALA A 295 5.88 3.61 16.96
CA ALA A 295 6.64 2.60 16.24
C ALA A 295 7.89 3.18 15.56
N LEU A 296 7.77 4.34 14.90
CA LEU A 296 8.89 5.03 14.26
C LEU A 296 9.98 5.43 15.27
N LYS A 297 9.59 6.02 16.41
CA LYS A 297 10.54 6.41 17.46
C LYS A 297 11.31 5.23 18.03
N ASN A 298 10.68 4.07 18.09
CA ASN A 298 11.27 2.85 18.64
C ASN A 298 11.99 2.00 17.57
N GLY A 299 12.04 2.44 16.30
CA GLY A 299 12.65 1.66 15.21
C GLY A 299 11.89 0.38 14.87
N THR A 300 10.57 0.37 15.10
CA THR A 300 9.69 -0.81 14.88
C THR A 300 8.60 -0.53 13.85
N LEU A 301 8.64 0.62 13.17
CA LEU A 301 7.71 0.89 12.10
C LEU A 301 7.98 -0.11 10.98
N HIS A 302 6.92 -0.78 10.53
CA HIS A 302 7.01 -1.75 9.46
C HIS A 302 6.23 -1.27 8.25
N ARG A 303 6.58 -1.79 7.07
CA ARG A 303 5.89 -1.48 5.82
C ARG A 303 5.65 -2.74 5.02
N ASN A 304 4.40 -2.92 4.60
CA ASN A 304 3.97 -4.01 3.72
C ASN A 304 3.29 -3.43 2.46
N PHE A 305 2.64 -4.30 1.67
CA PHE A 305 1.95 -3.90 0.45
C PHE A 305 0.77 -2.92 0.67
N GLN A 306 0.21 -2.85 1.88
CA GLN A 306 -0.89 -1.94 2.24
C GLN A 306 -0.39 -0.60 2.82
N GLY A 307 0.91 -0.48 3.13
CA GLY A 307 1.51 0.74 3.66
C GLY A 307 2.19 0.53 5.02
N TYR A 308 2.27 1.60 5.81
CA TYR A 308 2.87 1.56 7.15
C TYR A 308 1.97 0.85 8.16
N THR A 309 2.56 0.01 9.00
CA THR A 309 1.87 -0.74 10.05
C THR A 309 2.77 -0.91 11.28
N THR A 310 2.14 -1.11 12.44
CA THR A 310 2.81 -1.52 13.68
C THR A 310 2.97 -3.03 13.79
N LYS A 311 2.32 -3.80 12.91
CA LYS A 311 2.22 -5.26 12.98
C LYS A 311 3.32 -5.96 12.17
N GLY A 312 4.58 -5.57 12.40
CA GLY A 312 5.74 -6.23 11.80
C GLY A 312 5.91 -7.68 12.25
N GLY A 313 6.50 -8.52 11.41
CA GLY A 313 6.81 -9.91 11.73
C GLY A 313 5.63 -10.89 11.63
N ALA A 314 4.48 -10.46 11.11
CA ALA A 314 3.38 -11.36 10.73
C ALA A 314 3.62 -11.97 9.35
N GLN A 315 3.09 -13.18 9.11
CA GLN A 315 2.95 -13.72 7.77
C GLN A 315 1.74 -13.06 7.10
N LEU A 316 1.94 -12.43 5.95
CA LEU A 316 0.87 -11.85 5.15
C LEU A 316 0.30 -12.91 4.21
N ILE A 317 -0.97 -13.25 4.40
CA ILE A 317 -1.70 -14.14 3.48
C ILE A 317 -2.56 -13.28 2.56
N GLY A 318 -2.21 -13.27 1.28
CA GLY A 318 -3.00 -12.62 0.24
C GLY A 318 -4.08 -13.56 -0.30
N ILE A 319 -5.34 -13.13 -0.22
CA ILE A 319 -6.52 -13.94 -0.55
C ILE A 319 -7.33 -13.20 -1.60
N GLY A 320 -7.83 -13.92 -2.60
CA GLY A 320 -8.54 -13.34 -3.73
C GLY A 320 -7.64 -12.97 -4.91
N LEU A 321 -8.27 -12.47 -5.97
CA LEU A 321 -7.65 -12.13 -7.24
C LEU A 321 -6.48 -11.14 -7.04
N THR A 322 -5.35 -11.41 -7.68
CA THR A 322 -4.13 -10.56 -7.70
C THR A 322 -3.37 -10.40 -6.38
N SER A 323 -3.96 -10.84 -5.27
CA SER A 323 -3.41 -10.69 -3.93
C SER A 323 -1.99 -11.21 -3.85
N ILE A 324 -1.17 -10.52 -3.06
CA ILE A 324 0.20 -10.92 -2.79
C ILE A 324 0.30 -11.30 -1.33
N GLY A 325 0.78 -12.52 -1.07
CA GLY A 325 1.23 -12.97 0.23
C GLY A 325 2.74 -12.78 0.38
N GLU A 326 3.16 -12.65 1.63
CA GLU A 326 4.55 -12.50 2.05
C GLU A 326 4.82 -13.40 3.25
N GLY A 327 5.84 -14.24 3.12
CA GLY A 327 6.47 -14.94 4.23
C GLY A 327 7.87 -14.41 4.51
N ASP A 328 8.59 -15.12 5.36
CA ASP A 328 9.93 -14.73 5.79
C ASP A 328 10.91 -14.63 4.63
N ASP A 329 10.79 -15.58 3.72
CA ASP A 329 11.70 -15.73 2.61
C ASP A 329 11.00 -15.89 1.28
N TYR A 330 9.70 -15.60 1.15
CA TYR A 330 9.05 -15.68 -0.16
C TYR A 330 7.99 -14.61 -0.34
N TYR A 331 7.69 -14.34 -1.61
CA TYR A 331 6.45 -13.68 -2.01
C TYR A 331 5.67 -14.57 -2.96
N ALA A 332 4.34 -14.53 -2.86
CA ALA A 332 3.43 -15.33 -3.67
C ALA A 332 2.30 -14.45 -4.18
N GLN A 333 2.01 -14.47 -5.48
CA GLN A 333 0.96 -13.69 -6.10
C GLN A 333 -0.10 -14.60 -6.72
N ASN A 334 -1.36 -14.33 -6.39
CA ASN A 334 -2.51 -14.98 -7.00
C ASN A 334 -2.72 -14.53 -8.47
N TYR A 335 -3.43 -15.36 -9.25
CA TYR A 335 -3.80 -15.04 -10.63
C TYR A 335 -4.40 -13.64 -10.78
N LYS A 336 -4.07 -13.00 -11.91
CA LYS A 336 -4.49 -11.63 -12.22
C LYS A 336 -5.79 -11.55 -13.03
N ASP A 337 -6.22 -12.67 -13.58
CA ASP A 337 -7.45 -12.82 -14.34
C ASP A 337 -8.36 -13.86 -13.68
N MET A 338 -9.67 -13.66 -13.87
CA MET A 338 -10.70 -14.53 -13.28
C MET A 338 -10.60 -15.97 -13.78
N SER A 339 -10.20 -16.18 -15.05
CA SER A 339 -10.19 -17.53 -15.63
C SER A 339 -9.15 -18.43 -14.96
N GLY A 340 -7.92 -17.92 -14.76
CA GLY A 340 -6.87 -18.65 -14.05
C GLY A 340 -7.20 -18.84 -12.57
N TYR A 341 -7.74 -17.79 -11.92
CA TYR A 341 -8.16 -17.85 -10.52
C TYR A 341 -9.23 -18.92 -10.27
N GLU A 342 -10.29 -18.93 -11.07
CA GLU A 342 -11.39 -19.90 -10.95
C GLU A 342 -10.92 -21.33 -11.27
N ALA A 343 -10.13 -21.52 -12.35
CA ALA A 343 -9.64 -22.83 -12.75
C ALA A 343 -8.76 -23.50 -11.66
N ALA A 344 -7.93 -22.71 -10.95
CA ALA A 344 -7.13 -23.24 -9.86
C ALA A 344 -7.99 -23.73 -8.69
N ILE A 345 -8.99 -22.95 -8.29
CA ILE A 345 -9.91 -23.29 -7.20
C ILE A 345 -10.82 -24.48 -7.58
N ASP A 346 -11.23 -24.57 -8.84
CA ASP A 346 -11.96 -25.73 -9.39
C ASP A 346 -11.13 -27.02 -9.37
N ALA A 347 -9.80 -26.89 -9.49
CA ALA A 347 -8.86 -28.00 -9.31
C ALA A 347 -8.52 -28.31 -7.83
N GLY A 348 -9.17 -27.63 -6.86
CA GLY A 348 -8.89 -27.80 -5.44
C GLY A 348 -7.54 -27.25 -4.99
N LYS A 349 -6.96 -26.30 -5.74
CA LYS A 349 -5.66 -25.68 -5.45
C LYS A 349 -5.82 -24.21 -5.09
N LEU A 350 -4.86 -23.67 -4.32
CA LEU A 350 -4.76 -22.23 -4.12
C LEU A 350 -4.45 -21.55 -5.48
N PRO A 351 -5.00 -20.36 -5.75
CA PRO A 351 -4.88 -19.69 -7.04
C PRO A 351 -3.54 -18.96 -7.22
N ASN A 352 -2.44 -19.57 -6.75
CA ASN A 352 -1.09 -19.05 -6.92
C ASN A 352 -0.69 -19.07 -8.40
N PHE A 353 -0.23 -17.93 -8.90
CA PHE A 353 0.21 -17.77 -10.28
C PHE A 353 1.74 -17.72 -10.39
N LYS A 354 2.37 -16.89 -9.58
CA LYS A 354 3.82 -16.67 -9.60
C LYS A 354 4.33 -16.18 -8.26
N GLY A 355 5.62 -16.26 -8.03
CA GLY A 355 6.23 -15.73 -6.81
C GLY A 355 7.74 -15.67 -6.92
N ILE A 356 8.41 -15.55 -5.79
CA ILE A 356 9.86 -15.60 -5.71
C ILE A 356 10.27 -16.17 -4.35
N MET A 357 11.30 -17.02 -4.40
CA MET A 357 12.01 -17.53 -3.24
C MET A 357 13.23 -16.65 -3.02
N LEU A 358 13.33 -16.03 -1.84
CA LEU A 358 14.40 -15.12 -1.48
C LEU A 358 15.65 -15.92 -1.11
N ASN A 359 16.75 -15.65 -1.81
CA ASN A 359 18.07 -16.12 -1.38
C ASN A 359 18.58 -15.29 -0.18
N GLU A 360 19.76 -15.61 0.36
CA GLU A 360 20.30 -14.89 1.53
C GLU A 360 20.62 -13.43 1.23
N GLU A 361 21.10 -13.11 0.01
CA GLU A 361 21.35 -11.73 -0.42
C GLU A 361 20.02 -10.94 -0.55
N ASP A 362 18.97 -11.57 -1.07
CA ASP A 362 17.64 -10.98 -1.14
C ASP A 362 17.10 -10.63 0.24
N LYS A 363 17.28 -11.53 1.22
CA LYS A 363 16.85 -11.31 2.61
C LYS A 363 17.64 -10.17 3.26
N LEU A 364 18.95 -10.12 3.05
CA LEU A 364 19.82 -9.05 3.53
C LEU A 364 19.41 -7.69 2.95
N ARG A 365 19.32 -7.59 1.62
CA ARG A 365 18.94 -6.35 0.94
C ARG A 365 17.50 -5.96 1.24
N LYS A 366 16.57 -6.93 1.36
CA LYS A 366 15.20 -6.69 1.84
C LYS A 366 15.23 -6.03 3.21
N PHE A 367 16.01 -6.56 4.16
CA PHE A 367 16.10 -5.97 5.48
C PHE A 367 16.61 -4.53 5.42
N VAL A 368 17.73 -4.27 4.74
CA VAL A 368 18.32 -2.93 4.59
C VAL A 368 17.34 -1.94 3.94
N ILE A 369 16.76 -2.31 2.79
CA ILE A 369 15.85 -1.45 2.04
C ILE A 369 14.59 -1.16 2.85
N MET A 370 13.97 -2.18 3.45
CA MET A 370 12.72 -2.01 4.17
C MET A 370 12.91 -1.23 5.48
N GLU A 371 14.04 -1.38 6.17
CA GLU A 371 14.40 -0.56 7.34
C GLU A 371 14.59 0.91 6.95
N LEU A 372 15.34 1.21 5.89
CA LEU A 372 15.48 2.58 5.40
C LEU A 372 14.14 3.19 4.97
N MET A 373 13.31 2.43 4.26
CA MET A 373 12.00 2.87 3.79
C MET A 373 10.97 3.06 4.91
N ALA A 374 11.14 2.40 6.06
CA ALA A 374 10.22 2.49 7.18
C ALA A 374 10.70 3.40 8.30
N ASN A 375 11.93 3.21 8.77
CA ASN A 375 12.46 3.88 9.95
C ASN A 375 13.35 5.08 9.63
N PHE A 376 13.69 5.31 8.36
CA PHE A 376 14.60 6.39 7.93
C PHE A 376 15.97 6.35 8.63
N ALA A 377 16.33 5.16 9.10
CA ALA A 377 17.57 4.86 9.77
C ALA A 377 17.88 3.37 9.59
N LEU A 378 19.14 3.01 9.76
CA LEU A 378 19.61 1.63 9.73
C LEU A 378 20.66 1.44 10.82
N ASP A 379 20.43 0.50 11.73
CA ASP A 379 21.44 0.03 12.68
C ASP A 379 22.35 -0.98 11.98
N ILE A 380 23.62 -0.61 11.75
CA ILE A 380 24.58 -1.43 11.03
C ILE A 380 24.91 -2.70 11.82
N GLY A 381 25.07 -2.59 13.14
CA GLY A 381 25.38 -3.74 14.00
C GLY A 381 24.26 -4.78 14.00
N SER A 382 23.01 -4.35 13.89
CA SER A 382 21.86 -5.25 13.72
C SER A 382 21.92 -6.02 12.39
N VAL A 383 22.31 -5.36 11.29
CA VAL A 383 22.51 -6.01 9.99
C VAL A 383 23.65 -7.04 10.07
N GLU A 384 24.80 -6.63 10.57
CA GLU A 384 25.99 -7.51 10.69
C GLU A 384 25.70 -8.72 11.56
N SER A 385 25.08 -8.53 12.73
CA SER A 385 24.73 -9.62 13.63
C SER A 385 23.71 -10.58 13.04
N LYS A 386 22.78 -10.09 12.22
CA LYS A 386 21.70 -10.90 11.65
C LYS A 386 22.15 -11.74 10.45
N PHE A 387 23.03 -11.18 9.62
CA PHE A 387 23.44 -11.78 8.35
C PHE A 387 24.88 -12.28 8.34
N GLY A 388 25.67 -12.00 9.39
CA GLY A 388 27.05 -12.48 9.52
C GLY A 388 28.01 -11.86 8.51
N ILE A 389 27.84 -10.58 8.19
CA ILE A 389 28.66 -9.84 7.21
C ILE A 389 29.46 -8.72 7.89
N ASP A 390 30.49 -8.22 7.20
CA ASP A 390 31.05 -6.87 7.42
C ASP A 390 30.31 -5.91 6.49
N PHE A 391 29.55 -4.98 7.07
CA PHE A 391 28.64 -4.12 6.30
C PHE A 391 29.37 -3.23 5.30
N PHE A 392 30.49 -2.63 5.71
CA PHE A 392 31.23 -1.68 4.88
C PHE A 392 32.00 -2.37 3.76
N ASN A 393 32.45 -3.61 4.00
CA ASN A 393 33.07 -4.41 2.96
C ASN A 393 32.03 -4.99 1.98
N HIS A 394 30.89 -5.48 2.48
CA HIS A 394 29.84 -6.07 1.66
C HIS A 394 29.16 -5.04 0.74
N PHE A 395 28.79 -3.87 1.29
CA PHE A 395 28.07 -2.82 0.55
C PHE A 395 28.99 -1.72 0.01
N LYS A 396 30.25 -2.04 -0.29
CA LYS A 396 31.25 -1.04 -0.69
C LYS A 396 30.80 -0.24 -1.92
N ASP A 397 30.33 -0.93 -2.96
CA ASP A 397 29.94 -0.28 -4.22
C ASP A 397 28.67 0.56 -4.03
N GLU A 398 27.72 0.09 -3.22
CA GLU A 398 26.51 0.82 -2.86
C GLU A 398 26.81 2.06 -2.02
N LEU A 399 27.76 1.98 -1.09
CA LEU A 399 28.23 3.13 -0.30
C LEU A 399 28.93 4.17 -1.18
N ASP A 400 29.67 3.75 -2.20
CA ASP A 400 30.25 4.64 -3.20
C ASP A 400 29.15 5.35 -4.02
N GLU A 401 28.11 4.62 -4.46
CA GLU A 401 26.94 5.21 -5.13
C GLU A 401 26.17 6.21 -4.23
N LEU A 402 26.04 5.92 -2.93
CA LEU A 402 25.44 6.84 -1.96
C LEU A 402 26.22 8.15 -1.79
N GLY A 403 27.49 8.21 -2.24
CA GLY A 403 28.30 9.42 -2.24
C GLY A 403 27.63 10.63 -2.92
N GLU A 404 26.80 10.41 -3.95
CA GLU A 404 26.03 11.48 -4.62
C GLU A 404 24.85 12.02 -3.77
N LEU A 405 24.41 11.21 -2.81
CA LEU A 405 23.27 11.48 -1.92
C LEU A 405 23.71 11.78 -0.48
N LYS A 406 25.01 11.84 -0.19
CA LYS A 406 25.57 11.98 1.16
C LYS A 406 25.05 13.21 1.92
N GLN A 407 24.65 14.28 1.25
CA GLN A 407 24.05 15.45 1.90
C GLN A 407 22.66 15.18 2.51
N PHE A 408 22.04 14.04 2.18
CA PHE A 408 20.72 13.64 2.64
C PHE A 408 20.75 12.62 3.79
N MET A 409 21.94 12.23 4.23
CA MET A 409 22.13 11.26 5.31
C MET A 409 23.44 11.48 6.08
N SER A 410 23.56 10.86 7.23
CA SER A 410 24.83 10.65 7.92
C SER A 410 25.10 9.16 8.02
N ILE A 411 26.35 8.77 7.77
CA ILE A 411 26.84 7.39 7.88
C ILE A 411 28.02 7.43 8.83
N ASP A 412 27.94 6.67 9.92
CA ASP A 412 29.05 6.40 10.83
C ASP A 412 29.22 4.89 11.01
N SER A 413 30.15 4.45 11.87
CA SER A 413 30.44 3.02 12.05
C SER A 413 29.32 2.23 12.72
N GLN A 414 28.27 2.88 13.25
CA GLN A 414 27.16 2.24 13.95
C GLN A 414 25.86 2.31 13.17
N LYS A 415 25.62 3.38 12.41
CA LYS A 415 24.32 3.60 11.76
C LYS A 415 24.35 4.47 10.51
N ILE A 416 23.28 4.34 9.74
CA ILE A 416 22.85 5.30 8.70
C ILE A 416 21.64 6.04 9.24
N GLU A 417 21.63 7.38 9.15
CA GLU A 417 20.47 8.21 9.50
C GLU A 417 20.11 9.14 8.35
N ILE A 418 18.82 9.16 7.98
CA ILE A 418 18.32 9.96 6.85
C ILE A 418 17.75 11.27 7.38
N ASN A 419 18.13 12.39 6.77
CA ASN A 419 17.61 13.70 7.16
C ASN A 419 16.26 14.02 6.50
N GLN A 420 15.65 15.15 6.85
CA GLN A 420 14.33 15.52 6.36
C GLN A 420 14.19 15.58 4.84
N THR A 421 15.22 16.05 4.12
CA THR A 421 15.22 16.02 2.66
C THR A 421 15.38 14.59 2.15
N GLY A 422 16.26 13.81 2.77
CA GLY A 422 16.47 12.41 2.43
C GLY A 422 15.23 11.54 2.60
N MET A 423 14.35 11.84 3.58
CA MET A 423 13.08 11.12 3.75
C MET A 423 12.17 11.24 2.52
N LEU A 424 12.20 12.38 1.83
CA LEU A 424 11.47 12.56 0.56
C LEU A 424 12.13 11.77 -0.57
N LEU A 425 13.47 11.72 -0.57
CA LEU A 425 14.30 11.00 -1.53
C LEU A 425 14.57 9.54 -1.15
N ILE A 426 13.82 8.97 -0.21
CA ILE A 426 14.16 7.68 0.38
C ILE A 426 14.20 6.55 -0.66
N ARG A 427 13.34 6.62 -1.69
CA ARG A 427 13.37 5.68 -2.81
C ARG A 427 14.66 5.76 -3.61
N ASN A 428 15.25 6.95 -3.74
CA ASN A 428 16.54 7.15 -4.40
C ASN A 428 17.69 6.53 -3.61
N ILE A 429 17.62 6.61 -2.29
CA ILE A 429 18.60 6.04 -1.37
C ILE A 429 18.49 4.51 -1.36
N ALA A 430 17.27 3.98 -1.22
CA ALA A 430 17.00 2.55 -1.24
C ALA A 430 17.41 1.88 -2.57
N MET A 431 17.29 2.59 -3.70
CA MET A 431 17.73 2.08 -5.01
C MET A 431 19.22 1.75 -5.10
N CYS A 432 20.07 2.40 -4.29
CA CYS A 432 21.50 2.05 -4.27
C CYS A 432 21.72 0.63 -3.74
N PHE A 433 20.84 0.12 -2.86
CA PHE A 433 20.94 -1.23 -2.31
C PHE A 433 20.20 -2.31 -3.13
N ASP A 434 19.58 -1.94 -4.24
CA ASP A 434 18.78 -2.86 -5.07
C ASP A 434 19.63 -3.45 -6.20
N GLU A 435 20.01 -4.72 -6.04
CA GLU A 435 20.84 -5.43 -7.03
C GLU A 435 20.13 -5.60 -8.37
N TYR A 436 18.79 -5.70 -8.36
CA TYR A 436 17.99 -5.91 -9.57
C TYR A 436 17.89 -4.64 -10.44
N MET A 437 18.17 -3.45 -9.89
CA MET A 437 18.15 -2.20 -10.67
C MET A 437 19.07 -2.22 -11.89
N ALA A 438 20.17 -3.00 -11.84
CA ALA A 438 21.06 -3.18 -12.98
C ALA A 438 20.32 -3.74 -14.22
N LYS A 439 19.36 -4.66 -14.03
CA LYS A 439 18.56 -5.25 -15.12
C LYS A 439 17.66 -4.24 -15.83
N PHE A 440 17.31 -3.15 -15.15
CA PHE A 440 16.37 -2.14 -15.66
C PHE A 440 17.07 -0.87 -16.17
N LYS A 441 18.41 -0.80 -16.14
CA LYS A 441 19.16 0.32 -16.73
C LYS A 441 18.84 0.43 -18.22
N GLY A 442 18.26 1.56 -18.64
CA GLY A 442 17.89 1.83 -20.03
C GLY A 442 16.57 1.21 -20.50
N VAL A 443 15.85 0.49 -19.65
CA VAL A 443 14.52 -0.04 -19.99
C VAL A 443 13.47 1.05 -19.79
N ASN A 444 12.88 1.50 -20.90
CA ASN A 444 11.77 2.46 -20.85
C ASN A 444 10.50 1.79 -20.31
N ASN A 445 9.67 2.55 -19.59
CA ASN A 445 8.34 2.14 -19.12
C ASN A 445 8.29 1.01 -18.06
N SER A 446 9.40 0.73 -17.35
CA SER A 446 9.40 -0.24 -16.25
C SER A 446 8.80 0.30 -14.95
N PHE A 447 9.06 1.58 -14.65
CA PHE A 447 8.70 2.21 -13.38
C PHE A 447 8.05 3.59 -13.58
N SER A 448 7.25 4.00 -12.60
CA SER A 448 6.90 5.42 -12.43
C SER A 448 8.11 6.22 -11.93
N LYS A 449 8.05 7.55 -12.03
CA LYS A 449 9.08 8.41 -11.44
C LYS A 449 9.05 8.37 -9.91
N THR A 450 10.21 8.51 -9.28
CA THR A 450 10.36 8.61 -7.83
C THR A 450 9.79 9.90 -7.26
N VAL A 451 9.59 10.93 -8.09
CA VAL A 451 9.14 12.26 -7.70
C VAL A 451 8.15 12.81 -8.71
#